data_AF-A0A8S1RQF7-F1
#
_entry.id   AF-A0A8S1RQF7-F1
#
_cell.length_a   1.000
_cell.length_b   1.000
_cell.length_c   1.000
_cell.angle_alpha   90.00
_cell.angle_beta   90.00
_cell.angle_gamma   90.00
#
_symmetry.space_group_name_H-M   'P 1'
#
loop_
_entity.id
_entity.type
_entity.pdbx_description
1 polymer ?
#
loop_
_entity_poly.entity_id
_entity_poly.type
_entity_poly.pdbx_seq_one_letter_code
_entity_poly.pdbx_strand_id
1 'polypeptide(L)'
;MKSSEVSDQITKIIADVDLTDKTDYLSKNLSGGQKRRLSVAIAFIGNSKLVYLDEPTSGMDTSARRYIWEMLKNYKDNRIIVLTTHFMDEADFLGDRIGIMGEGKLLCSGSSVFLKNRFGVGYNITLVKENTQIDSQPIIDNVINYINSATVLSNVSAEIVIQLPIDSVVQFPNLFEYLDKNLKSLHIATYGISITTLEEELDINRQMIYKVERRKTRQLKIEKIEGCFSIFFQHLFALMQKRFRIIRRDTRGLICEIFVPILVVISGLAIMTVKWVKDDEIAIITPQSMYVDQKLQLFWGGDQAGLDLMQYFSASEWSVEKLSSNLEKADQEYFDQFELRKSPGWYFLIKLLDLHILIGFYKIQYLFKVLHFYQIK
;
A
#
# COMPACT_ATOMS: atom_id res chain seq x y z
N MET A 1 -28.05 -8.87 -28.07
CA MET A 1 -28.97 -7.82 -27.57
C MET A 1 -28.89 -6.64 -28.51
N LYS A 2 -30.02 -6.01 -28.81
CA LYS A 2 -30.04 -4.70 -29.49
C LYS A 2 -29.49 -3.63 -28.56
N SER A 3 -28.93 -2.52 -29.09
CA SER A 3 -28.33 -1.48 -28.23
C SER A 3 -29.34 -0.85 -27.26
N SER A 4 -30.62 -0.77 -27.65
CA SER A 4 -31.71 -0.29 -26.80
C SER A 4 -31.91 -1.19 -25.57
N GLU A 5 -31.95 -2.51 -25.77
CA GLU A 5 -32.12 -3.50 -24.68
C GLU A 5 -30.96 -3.45 -23.67
N VAL A 6 -29.74 -3.15 -24.15
CA VAL A 6 -28.56 -3.01 -23.28
C VAL A 6 -28.68 -1.76 -22.43
N SER A 7 -29.10 -0.64 -23.01
CA SER A 7 -29.31 0.61 -22.27
C SER A 7 -30.34 0.43 -21.17
N ASP A 8 -31.48 -0.19 -21.47
CA ASP A 8 -32.55 -0.45 -20.50
C ASP A 8 -32.06 -1.36 -19.36
N GLN A 9 -31.27 -2.38 -19.70
CA GLN A 9 -30.66 -3.26 -18.71
C GLN A 9 -29.67 -2.52 -17.81
N ILE A 10 -28.84 -1.64 -18.36
CA ILE A 10 -27.89 -0.83 -17.60
C ILE A 10 -28.63 0.08 -16.62
N THR A 11 -29.66 0.79 -17.08
CA THR A 11 -30.46 1.68 -16.23
C THR A 11 -31.11 0.91 -15.08
N LYS A 12 -31.65 -0.29 -15.38
CA LYS A 12 -32.24 -1.16 -14.35
C LYS A 12 -31.21 -1.62 -13.31
N ILE A 13 -30.07 -2.15 -13.75
CA ILE A 13 -29.04 -2.66 -12.83
C ILE A 13 -28.45 -1.53 -11.98
N ILE A 14 -28.24 -0.34 -12.55
CA ILE A 14 -27.74 0.82 -11.81
C ILE A 14 -28.74 1.25 -10.71
N ALA A 15 -30.04 1.18 -11.00
CA ALA A 15 -31.06 1.39 -9.99
C ALA A 15 -31.00 0.32 -8.90
N ASP A 16 -30.87 -0.95 -9.28
CA ASP A 16 -30.80 -2.10 -8.37
C ASP A 16 -29.51 -2.16 -7.52
N VAL A 17 -28.50 -1.34 -7.82
CA VAL A 17 -27.28 -1.21 -6.99
C VAL A 17 -27.16 0.16 -6.31
N ASP A 18 -28.21 0.97 -6.33
CA ASP A 18 -28.27 2.28 -5.68
C ASP A 18 -27.08 3.18 -6.11
N LEU A 19 -26.95 3.36 -7.43
CA LEU A 19 -25.96 4.22 -8.08
C LEU A 19 -26.56 5.18 -9.12
N THR A 20 -27.87 5.40 -9.10
CA THR A 20 -28.57 6.30 -10.05
C THR A 20 -27.99 7.70 -10.05
N ASP A 21 -27.64 8.23 -8.88
CA ASP A 21 -27.14 9.61 -8.73
C ASP A 21 -25.68 9.77 -9.19
N LYS A 22 -25.03 8.66 -9.57
CA LYS A 22 -23.62 8.57 -9.93
C LYS A 22 -23.39 7.94 -11.30
N THR A 23 -24.41 7.91 -12.17
CA THR A 23 -24.32 7.40 -13.55
C THR A 23 -23.22 8.08 -14.36
N ASP A 24 -23.16 9.41 -14.31
CA ASP A 24 -22.22 10.22 -15.10
C ASP A 24 -20.92 10.54 -14.33
N TYR A 25 -20.70 9.92 -13.17
CA TYR A 25 -19.50 10.11 -12.38
C TYR A 25 -18.38 9.16 -12.83
N LEU A 26 -17.16 9.70 -12.92
CA LEU A 26 -15.97 8.87 -13.19
C LEU A 26 -15.76 7.85 -12.07
N SER A 27 -15.61 6.58 -12.44
CA SER A 27 -15.43 5.45 -11.50
C SER A 27 -14.29 5.65 -10.50
N LYS A 28 -13.22 6.35 -10.90
CA LYS A 28 -12.08 6.69 -10.02
C LYS A 28 -12.50 7.50 -8.78
N ASN A 29 -13.53 8.33 -8.90
CA ASN A 29 -14.04 9.23 -7.86
C ASN A 29 -15.09 8.57 -6.95
N LEU A 30 -15.51 7.34 -7.24
CA LEU A 30 -16.44 6.60 -6.38
C LEU A 30 -15.75 6.14 -5.08
N SER A 31 -16.52 6.06 -4.00
CA SER A 31 -16.06 5.47 -2.74
C SER A 31 -15.74 3.98 -2.92
N GLY A 32 -14.99 3.38 -1.99
CA GLY A 32 -14.66 1.96 -2.05
C GLY A 32 -15.89 1.06 -2.14
N GLY A 33 -16.91 1.32 -1.31
CA GLY A 33 -18.19 0.61 -1.35
C GLY A 33 -18.94 0.80 -2.67
N GLN A 34 -18.99 2.03 -3.20
CA GLN A 34 -19.63 2.31 -4.50
C GLN A 34 -18.93 1.59 -5.66
N LYS A 35 -17.58 1.50 -5.63
CA LYS A 35 -16.82 0.72 -6.62
C LYS A 35 -17.16 -0.76 -6.54
N ARG A 36 -17.37 -1.31 -5.33
CA ARG A 36 -17.81 -2.69 -5.14
C ARG A 36 -19.20 -2.92 -5.75
N ARG A 37 -20.16 -2.02 -5.47
CA ARG A 37 -21.51 -2.05 -6.09
C ARG A 37 -21.46 -2.01 -7.60
N LEU A 38 -20.66 -1.11 -8.16
CA LEU A 38 -20.45 -1.01 -9.60
C LEU A 38 -19.84 -2.30 -10.17
N SER A 39 -18.88 -2.90 -9.47
CA SER A 39 -18.27 -4.17 -9.89
C SER A 39 -19.30 -5.31 -9.93
N VAL A 40 -20.20 -5.38 -8.94
CA VAL A 40 -21.31 -6.34 -8.92
C VAL A 40 -22.25 -6.06 -10.09
N ALA A 41 -22.65 -4.79 -10.31
CA ALA A 41 -23.49 -4.40 -11.44
C ALA A 41 -22.92 -4.86 -12.79
N ILE A 42 -21.63 -4.61 -13.03
CA ILE A 42 -20.92 -5.01 -14.26
C ILE A 42 -21.01 -6.53 -14.48
N ALA A 43 -20.92 -7.33 -13.42
CA ALA A 43 -20.98 -8.79 -13.52
C ALA A 43 -22.35 -9.33 -14.00
N PHE A 44 -23.43 -8.58 -13.74
CA PHE A 44 -24.81 -8.97 -14.11
C PHE A 44 -25.27 -8.46 -15.48
N ILE A 45 -24.54 -7.52 -16.09
CA ILE A 45 -24.82 -7.00 -17.44
C ILE A 45 -24.68 -8.14 -18.46
N GLY A 46 -25.54 -8.14 -19.48
CA GLY A 46 -25.47 -9.13 -20.58
C GLY A 46 -26.17 -10.46 -20.28
N ASN A 47 -26.92 -10.55 -19.17
CA ASN A 47 -27.69 -11.74 -18.81
C ASN A 47 -26.82 -13.00 -18.66
N SER A 48 -25.66 -12.83 -18.02
CA SER A 48 -24.69 -13.89 -17.74
C SER A 48 -25.35 -15.06 -17.00
N LYS A 49 -25.27 -16.27 -17.56
CA LYS A 49 -25.79 -17.51 -16.93
C LYS A 49 -24.96 -17.95 -15.73
N LEU A 50 -23.68 -17.57 -15.70
CA LEU A 50 -22.72 -17.91 -14.66
C LEU A 50 -22.02 -16.63 -14.21
N VAL A 51 -22.05 -16.35 -12.91
CA VAL A 51 -21.47 -15.15 -12.32
C VAL A 51 -20.57 -15.55 -11.16
N TYR A 52 -19.33 -15.05 -11.16
CA TYR A 52 -18.38 -15.25 -10.07
C TYR A 52 -18.22 -13.94 -9.29
N LEU A 53 -18.41 -14.01 -7.97
CA LEU A 53 -18.31 -12.87 -7.07
C LEU A 53 -17.30 -13.18 -5.96
N ASP A 54 -16.17 -12.50 -5.98
CA ASP A 54 -15.17 -12.63 -4.92
C ASP A 54 -15.43 -11.60 -3.82
N GLU A 55 -15.86 -12.04 -2.63
CA GLU A 55 -16.21 -11.21 -1.48
C GLU A 55 -17.03 -9.94 -1.82
N PRO A 56 -18.22 -10.06 -2.43
CA PRO A 56 -18.93 -8.92 -3.00
C PRO A 56 -19.30 -7.83 -1.98
N THR A 57 -19.40 -8.17 -0.69
CA THR A 57 -19.85 -7.25 0.37
C THR A 57 -18.75 -6.81 1.34
N SER A 58 -17.50 -7.18 1.06
CA SER A 58 -16.33 -6.78 1.85
C SER A 58 -16.11 -5.26 1.78
N GLY A 59 -15.91 -4.64 2.94
CA GLY A 59 -15.70 -3.19 3.06
C GLY A 59 -16.96 -2.33 2.85
N MET A 60 -18.15 -2.93 2.86
CA MET A 60 -19.43 -2.22 2.77
C MET A 60 -20.10 -2.07 4.13
N ASP A 61 -20.92 -1.03 4.28
CA ASP A 61 -21.80 -0.82 5.43
C ASP A 61 -22.90 -1.89 5.49
N THR A 62 -23.49 -2.06 6.68
CA THR A 62 -24.51 -3.09 6.94
C THR A 62 -25.78 -2.91 6.10
N SER A 63 -26.17 -1.66 5.82
CA SER A 63 -27.31 -1.35 4.94
C SER A 63 -27.03 -1.73 3.49
N ALA A 64 -25.91 -1.28 2.92
CA ALA A 64 -25.55 -1.60 1.54
C ALA A 64 -25.35 -3.10 1.32
N ARG A 65 -24.83 -3.82 2.32
CA ARG A 65 -24.71 -5.29 2.28
C ARG A 65 -26.07 -5.96 2.08
N ARG A 66 -27.06 -5.59 2.90
CA ARG A 66 -28.42 -6.15 2.79
C ARG A 66 -29.05 -5.88 1.43
N TYR A 67 -28.84 -4.67 0.90
CA TYR A 67 -29.34 -4.31 -0.42
C TYR A 67 -28.73 -5.19 -1.54
N ILE A 68 -27.42 -5.43 -1.49
CA ILE A 68 -26.78 -6.38 -2.41
C ILE A 68 -27.33 -7.79 -2.21
N TRP A 69 -27.55 -8.25 -0.98
CA TRP A 69 -28.08 -9.59 -0.74
C TRP A 69 -29.45 -9.80 -1.37
N GLU A 70 -30.36 -8.84 -1.20
CA GLU A 70 -31.68 -8.87 -1.84
C GLU A 70 -31.56 -8.84 -3.38
N MET A 71 -30.66 -8.02 -3.91
CA MET A 71 -30.38 -7.99 -5.36
C MET A 71 -29.88 -9.36 -5.84
N LEU A 72 -28.86 -9.94 -5.21
CA LEU A 72 -28.32 -11.25 -5.59
C LEU A 72 -29.37 -12.35 -5.52
N LYS A 73 -30.24 -12.31 -4.51
CA LYS A 73 -31.36 -13.25 -4.35
C LYS A 73 -32.38 -13.11 -5.48
N ASN A 74 -32.71 -11.88 -5.90
CA ASN A 74 -33.63 -11.63 -7.01
C ASN A 74 -33.04 -11.98 -8.38
N TYR A 75 -31.73 -11.84 -8.54
CA TYR A 75 -31.01 -12.14 -9.79
C TYR A 75 -30.55 -13.59 -9.92
N LYS A 76 -30.86 -14.42 -8.93
CA LYS A 76 -30.53 -15.84 -8.89
C LYS A 76 -31.33 -16.68 -9.90
N ASP A 77 -32.55 -16.27 -10.23
CA ASP A 77 -33.43 -17.04 -11.11
C ASP A 77 -32.79 -17.27 -12.48
N ASN A 78 -32.78 -18.52 -12.93
CA ASN A 78 -32.17 -18.97 -14.19
C ASN A 78 -30.65 -18.71 -14.33
N ARG A 79 -29.93 -18.52 -13.22
CA ARG A 79 -28.48 -18.26 -13.22
C ARG A 79 -27.77 -19.05 -12.13
N ILE A 80 -26.47 -19.24 -12.31
CA ILE A 80 -25.57 -19.80 -11.30
C ILE A 80 -24.68 -18.67 -10.80
N ILE A 81 -24.78 -18.37 -9.51
CA ILE A 81 -23.93 -17.39 -8.84
C ILE A 81 -23.00 -18.15 -7.91
N VAL A 82 -21.69 -18.04 -8.14
CA VAL A 82 -20.66 -18.58 -7.26
C VAL A 82 -20.06 -17.40 -6.50
N LEU A 83 -20.30 -17.36 -5.19
CA LEU A 83 -19.76 -16.33 -4.32
C LEU A 83 -18.77 -16.91 -3.32
N THR A 84 -17.69 -16.19 -3.06
CA THR A 84 -16.81 -16.43 -1.92
C THR A 84 -17.09 -15.37 -0.86
N THR A 85 -17.11 -15.78 0.41
CA THR A 85 -17.29 -14.87 1.53
C THR A 85 -16.65 -15.45 2.77
N HIS A 86 -16.16 -14.57 3.63
CA HIS A 86 -15.75 -14.90 5.00
C HIS A 86 -16.89 -14.71 6.02
N PHE A 87 -18.03 -14.13 5.62
CA PHE A 87 -19.19 -13.93 6.49
C PHE A 87 -20.13 -15.14 6.42
N MET A 88 -20.27 -15.89 7.52
CA MET A 88 -21.15 -17.05 7.54
C MET A 88 -22.63 -16.67 7.37
N ASP A 89 -23.05 -15.52 7.90
CA ASP A 89 -24.41 -14.99 7.70
C ASP A 89 -24.75 -14.75 6.22
N GLU A 90 -23.76 -14.32 5.43
CA GLU A 90 -23.93 -14.12 3.98
C GLU A 90 -24.12 -15.45 3.26
N ALA A 91 -23.29 -16.43 3.60
CA ALA A 91 -23.40 -17.78 3.05
C ALA A 91 -24.72 -18.46 3.43
N ASP A 92 -25.19 -18.25 4.67
CA ASP A 92 -26.47 -18.78 5.16
C ASP A 92 -27.67 -18.14 4.46
N PHE A 93 -27.64 -16.82 4.24
CA PHE A 93 -28.74 -16.09 3.61
C PHE A 93 -28.83 -16.33 2.09
N LEU A 94 -27.69 -16.36 1.39
CA LEU A 94 -27.65 -16.44 -0.07
C LEU A 94 -27.45 -17.87 -0.62
N GLY A 95 -26.81 -18.74 0.16
CA GLY A 95 -26.32 -20.03 -0.34
C GLY A 95 -27.37 -21.14 -0.33
N ASP A 96 -27.70 -21.66 -1.52
CA ASP A 96 -28.40 -22.96 -1.63
C ASP A 96 -27.52 -24.11 -1.18
N ARG A 97 -26.24 -24.01 -1.55
CA ARG A 97 -25.20 -24.98 -1.25
C ARG A 97 -23.95 -24.22 -0.85
N ILE A 98 -23.54 -24.45 0.39
CA ILE A 98 -22.37 -23.84 1.00
C ILE A 98 -21.24 -24.86 0.92
N GLY A 99 -20.06 -24.40 0.52
CA GLY A 99 -18.82 -25.17 0.54
C GLY A 99 -17.85 -24.50 1.49
N ILE A 100 -17.38 -25.22 2.51
CA ILE A 100 -16.47 -24.67 3.52
C ILE A 100 -15.07 -25.13 3.18
N MET A 101 -14.18 -24.17 2.93
CA MET A 101 -12.78 -24.43 2.62
C MET A 101 -11.88 -24.12 3.81
N GLY A 102 -10.87 -24.96 4.03
CA GLY A 102 -9.82 -24.75 5.02
C GLY A 102 -8.55 -25.46 4.57
N GLU A 103 -7.40 -24.83 4.78
CA GLU A 103 -6.07 -25.41 4.45
C GLU A 103 -5.95 -25.90 2.99
N GLY A 104 -6.58 -25.17 2.07
CA GLY A 104 -6.59 -25.52 0.64
C GLY A 104 -7.46 -26.72 0.26
N LYS A 105 -8.27 -27.24 1.19
CA LYS A 105 -9.18 -28.37 0.96
C LYS A 105 -10.63 -27.98 1.25
N LEU A 106 -11.56 -28.59 0.53
CA LEU A 106 -12.99 -28.51 0.83
C LEU A 106 -13.29 -29.44 2.01
N LEU A 107 -13.60 -28.85 3.18
CA LEU A 107 -13.85 -29.60 4.41
C LEU A 107 -15.24 -30.23 4.40
N CYS A 108 -16.24 -29.47 3.96
CA CYS A 108 -17.61 -29.94 3.84
C CYS A 108 -18.38 -29.15 2.79
N SER A 109 -19.47 -29.74 2.31
CA SER A 109 -20.40 -29.11 1.39
C SER A 109 -21.82 -29.63 1.61
N GLY A 110 -22.79 -28.72 1.57
CA GLY A 110 -24.21 -29.05 1.68
C GLY A 110 -25.06 -27.79 1.77
N SER A 111 -26.37 -27.94 1.93
CA SER A 111 -27.22 -26.80 2.28
C SER A 111 -26.90 -26.30 3.69
N SER A 112 -27.26 -25.06 4.00
CA SER A 112 -27.08 -24.52 5.35
C SER A 112 -27.69 -25.43 6.42
N VAL A 113 -28.93 -25.88 6.21
CA VAL A 113 -29.62 -26.79 7.14
C VAL A 113 -28.88 -28.11 7.31
N PHE A 114 -28.37 -28.70 6.21
CA PHE A 114 -27.59 -29.93 6.29
C PHE A 114 -26.30 -29.74 7.08
N LEU A 115 -25.58 -28.64 6.85
CA LEU A 115 -24.34 -28.34 7.57
C LEU A 115 -24.63 -28.10 9.06
N LYS A 116 -25.67 -27.32 9.38
CA LYS A 116 -26.11 -27.09 10.77
C LYS A 116 -26.42 -28.39 11.49
N ASN A 117 -27.19 -29.28 10.87
CA ASN A 117 -27.52 -30.58 11.46
C ASN A 117 -26.29 -31.49 11.60
N ARG A 118 -25.43 -31.54 10.58
CA ARG A 118 -24.24 -32.41 10.57
C ARG A 118 -23.18 -32.00 11.58
N PHE A 119 -22.97 -30.69 11.75
CA PHE A 119 -22.00 -30.15 12.70
C PHE A 119 -22.59 -29.95 14.09
N GLY A 120 -23.86 -30.32 14.31
CA GLY A 120 -24.45 -30.30 15.65
C GLY A 120 -24.71 -28.89 16.16
N VAL A 121 -25.22 -28.01 15.30
CA VAL A 121 -25.63 -26.65 15.66
C VAL A 121 -26.79 -26.72 16.66
N GLY A 122 -26.43 -26.77 17.94
CA GLY A 122 -27.37 -26.82 19.05
C GLY A 122 -27.95 -25.45 19.39
N TYR A 123 -28.69 -25.44 20.49
CA TYR A 123 -29.08 -24.21 21.17
C TYR A 123 -28.15 -24.00 22.34
N ASN A 124 -27.68 -22.78 22.55
CA ASN A 124 -26.92 -22.41 23.72
C ASN A 124 -27.85 -21.72 24.71
N ILE A 125 -28.03 -22.29 25.90
CA ILE A 125 -28.65 -21.59 27.01
C ILE A 125 -27.57 -20.91 27.84
N THR A 126 -27.68 -19.60 27.97
CA THR A 126 -26.80 -18.76 28.78
C THR A 126 -27.52 -18.41 30.07
N LEU A 127 -26.97 -18.81 31.21
CA LEU A 127 -27.50 -18.57 32.54
C LEU A 127 -26.58 -17.59 33.26
N VAL A 128 -27.15 -16.53 33.84
CA VAL A 128 -26.42 -15.51 34.60
C VAL A 128 -26.76 -15.65 36.08
N LYS A 129 -25.76 -15.93 36.91
CA LYS A 129 -25.89 -16.02 38.37
C LYS A 129 -26.06 -14.62 38.99
N GLU A 130 -26.80 -14.52 40.09
CA GLU A 130 -26.95 -13.27 40.85
C GLU A 130 -25.61 -12.79 41.47
N ASN A 131 -24.72 -13.72 41.78
CA ASN A 131 -23.42 -13.47 42.39
C ASN A 131 -22.36 -14.47 41.89
N THR A 132 -21.13 -14.02 41.71
CA THR A 132 -19.99 -14.84 41.25
C THR A 132 -19.58 -15.91 42.26
N GLN A 133 -19.90 -15.75 43.55
CA GLN A 133 -19.57 -16.70 44.61
C GLN A 133 -20.50 -17.92 44.70
N ILE A 134 -21.60 -17.92 43.94
CA ILE A 134 -22.56 -19.04 43.93
C ILE A 134 -21.98 -20.22 43.14
N ASP A 135 -22.11 -21.40 43.73
CA ASP A 135 -21.71 -22.65 43.09
C ASP A 135 -22.57 -22.91 41.85
N SER A 136 -21.89 -23.32 40.78
CA SER A 136 -22.49 -23.49 39.45
C SER A 136 -23.00 -24.91 39.23
N GLN A 137 -22.48 -25.89 40.00
CA GLN A 137 -22.86 -27.29 39.87
C GLN A 137 -24.37 -27.56 40.05
N PRO A 138 -25.08 -27.03 41.08
CA PRO A 138 -26.50 -27.33 41.23
C PRO A 138 -27.35 -26.80 40.06
N ILE A 139 -26.93 -25.71 39.43
CA ILE A 139 -27.61 -25.16 38.24
C ILE A 139 -27.38 -26.09 37.04
N ILE A 140 -26.13 -26.50 36.83
CA ILE A 140 -25.73 -27.40 35.74
C ILE A 140 -26.43 -28.76 35.88
N ASP A 141 -26.38 -29.36 37.06
CA ASP A 141 -27.00 -30.67 37.34
C ASP A 141 -28.50 -30.65 37.06
N ASN A 142 -29.19 -29.57 37.45
CA ASN A 142 -30.61 -29.42 37.16
C ASN A 142 -30.90 -29.34 35.65
N VAL A 143 -30.10 -28.60 34.88
CA VAL A 143 -30.27 -28.53 33.42
C VAL A 143 -30.00 -29.90 32.79
N ILE A 144 -28.94 -30.60 33.22
CA ILE A 144 -28.59 -31.95 32.73
C ILE A 144 -29.68 -32.96 33.11
N ASN A 145 -30.31 -32.85 34.27
CA ASN A 145 -31.41 -33.74 34.67
C ASN A 145 -32.64 -33.63 33.76
N TYR A 146 -32.93 -32.43 33.22
CA TYR A 146 -33.99 -32.25 32.23
C TYR A 146 -33.55 -32.70 30.84
N ILE A 147 -32.29 -32.45 30.48
CA ILE A 147 -31.71 -32.75 29.16
C ILE A 147 -30.38 -33.50 29.35
N ASN A 148 -30.45 -34.83 29.42
CA ASN A 148 -29.30 -35.69 29.71
C ASN A 148 -28.14 -35.56 28.70
N SER A 149 -28.41 -35.05 27.51
CA SER A 149 -27.43 -34.87 26.44
C SER A 149 -26.87 -33.45 26.35
N ALA A 150 -27.17 -32.59 27.34
CA ALA A 150 -26.62 -31.23 27.41
C ALA A 150 -25.12 -31.24 27.75
N THR A 151 -24.35 -30.34 27.13
CA THR A 151 -22.91 -30.21 27.34
C THR A 151 -22.57 -28.81 27.82
N VAL A 152 -21.74 -28.69 28.87
CA VAL A 152 -21.31 -27.39 29.36
C VAL A 152 -20.18 -26.87 28.46
N LEU A 153 -20.40 -25.75 27.78
CA LEU A 153 -19.41 -25.10 26.92
C LEU A 153 -18.47 -24.20 27.72
N SER A 154 -19.04 -23.40 28.61
CA SER A 154 -18.27 -22.49 29.45
C SER A 154 -18.93 -22.27 30.80
N ASN A 155 -18.09 -22.07 31.81
CA ASN A 155 -18.50 -21.65 33.14
C ASN A 155 -17.45 -20.64 33.62
N VAL A 156 -17.77 -19.35 33.50
CA VAL A 156 -16.84 -18.27 33.80
C VAL A 156 -17.53 -17.23 34.67
N SER A 157 -17.00 -17.04 35.87
CA SER A 157 -17.48 -16.03 36.83
C SER A 157 -18.97 -16.15 37.14
N ALA A 158 -19.82 -15.31 36.52
CA ALA A 158 -21.26 -15.30 36.72
C ALA A 158 -22.04 -15.98 35.59
N GLU A 159 -21.40 -16.30 34.46
CA GLU A 159 -22.07 -16.82 33.26
C GLU A 159 -21.77 -18.30 33.06
N ILE A 160 -22.81 -19.07 32.81
CA ILE A 160 -22.76 -20.49 32.46
C ILE A 160 -23.40 -20.65 31.08
N VAL A 161 -22.67 -21.20 30.12
CA VAL A 161 -23.18 -21.49 28.78
C VAL A 161 -23.25 -23.01 28.62
N ILE A 162 -24.45 -23.51 28.35
CA ILE A 162 -24.72 -24.93 28.16
C ILE A 162 -25.30 -25.12 26.76
N GLN A 163 -24.74 -26.04 26.00
CA GLN A 163 -25.25 -26.45 24.70
C GLN A 163 -26.30 -27.54 24.88
N LEU A 164 -27.46 -27.30 24.30
CA LEU A 164 -28.62 -28.17 24.29
C LEU A 164 -28.77 -28.78 22.88
N PRO A 165 -28.88 -30.11 22.75
CA PRO A 165 -29.06 -30.77 21.46
C PRO A 165 -30.36 -30.39 20.77
N ILE A 166 -30.35 -30.31 19.44
CA ILE A 166 -31.54 -30.05 18.62
C ILE A 166 -32.64 -31.09 18.88
N ASP A 167 -32.28 -32.36 19.09
CA ASP A 167 -33.25 -33.45 19.31
C ASP A 167 -34.05 -33.27 20.62
N SER A 168 -33.55 -32.44 21.55
CA SER A 168 -34.18 -32.17 22.85
C SER A 168 -35.12 -30.97 22.84
N VAL A 169 -35.40 -30.35 21.68
CA VAL A 169 -36.29 -29.17 21.56
C VAL A 169 -37.68 -29.42 22.18
N VAL A 170 -38.19 -30.65 22.14
CA VAL A 170 -39.47 -31.01 22.76
C VAL A 170 -39.48 -30.84 24.29
N GLN A 171 -38.31 -30.93 24.94
CA GLN A 171 -38.15 -30.80 26.39
C GLN A 171 -37.93 -29.35 26.83
N PHE A 172 -37.64 -28.43 25.91
CA PHE A 172 -37.32 -27.03 26.22
C PHE A 172 -38.43 -26.29 26.97
N PRO A 173 -39.73 -26.41 26.61
CA PRO A 173 -40.79 -25.70 27.33
C PRO A 173 -40.84 -26.08 28.82
N ASN A 174 -40.69 -27.37 29.13
CA ASN A 174 -40.69 -27.86 30.51
C ASN A 174 -39.46 -27.36 31.29
N LEU A 175 -38.29 -27.30 30.63
CA LEU A 175 -37.08 -26.74 31.21
C LEU A 175 -37.26 -25.24 31.53
N PHE A 176 -37.80 -24.45 30.60
CA PHE A 176 -38.01 -23.01 30.80
C PHE A 176 -39.04 -22.74 31.90
N GLU A 177 -40.15 -23.48 31.91
CA GLU A 177 -41.14 -23.35 32.99
C GLU A 177 -40.55 -23.69 34.37
N TYR A 178 -39.68 -24.71 34.43
CA TYR A 178 -38.95 -25.04 35.65
C TYR A 178 -37.98 -23.94 36.07
N LEU A 179 -37.18 -23.40 35.12
CA LEU A 179 -36.25 -22.33 35.41
C LEU A 179 -36.99 -21.08 35.90
N ASP A 180 -38.05 -20.66 35.22
CA ASP A 180 -38.87 -19.49 35.58
C ASP A 180 -39.43 -19.58 37.00
N LYS A 181 -39.90 -20.77 37.40
CA LYS A 181 -40.43 -21.02 38.76
C LYS A 181 -39.32 -21.00 39.82
N ASN A 182 -38.11 -21.41 39.47
CA ASN A 182 -37.00 -21.64 40.40
C ASN A 182 -35.84 -20.63 40.28
N LEU A 183 -36.00 -19.52 39.54
CA LEU A 183 -34.95 -18.50 39.36
C LEU A 183 -34.35 -18.05 40.69
N LYS A 184 -35.20 -17.68 41.66
CA LYS A 184 -34.77 -17.19 42.98
C LYS A 184 -34.11 -18.26 43.83
N SER A 185 -34.62 -19.49 43.79
CA SER A 185 -34.06 -20.61 44.57
C SER A 185 -32.74 -21.10 44.00
N LEU A 186 -32.53 -20.95 42.69
CA LEU A 186 -31.28 -21.30 42.00
C LEU A 186 -30.29 -20.14 41.95
N HIS A 187 -30.64 -18.97 42.48
CA HIS A 187 -29.87 -17.74 42.42
C HIS A 187 -29.44 -17.34 40.99
N ILE A 188 -30.37 -17.51 40.04
CA ILE A 188 -30.19 -17.12 38.64
C ILE A 188 -30.86 -15.76 38.45
N ALA A 189 -30.08 -14.76 38.01
CA ALA A 189 -30.59 -13.43 37.72
C ALA A 189 -31.43 -13.44 36.44
N THR A 190 -30.88 -14.01 35.35
CA THR A 190 -31.55 -14.12 34.05
C THR A 190 -31.02 -15.33 33.28
N TYR A 191 -31.78 -15.79 32.29
CA TYR A 191 -31.27 -16.70 31.28
C TYR A 191 -31.72 -16.25 29.89
N GLY A 192 -30.97 -16.67 28.87
CA GLY A 192 -31.28 -16.46 27.47
C GLY A 192 -30.96 -17.70 26.67
N ILE A 193 -31.64 -17.87 25.55
CA ILE A 193 -31.34 -18.93 24.58
C ILE A 193 -30.87 -18.29 23.27
N SER A 194 -29.79 -18.83 22.72
CA SER A 194 -29.29 -18.49 21.40
C SER A 194 -29.12 -19.77 20.57
N ILE A 195 -29.02 -19.61 19.26
CA ILE A 195 -28.70 -20.71 18.36
C ILE A 195 -27.21 -20.62 18.08
N THR A 196 -26.50 -21.75 18.15
CA THR A 196 -25.08 -21.78 17.78
C THR A 196 -24.96 -21.39 16.31
N THR A 197 -24.05 -20.49 15.96
CA THR A 197 -23.85 -20.16 14.55
C THR A 197 -22.96 -21.22 13.89
N LEU A 198 -23.04 -21.34 12.55
CA LEU A 198 -22.08 -22.17 11.81
C LEU A 198 -20.64 -21.72 12.09
N GLU A 199 -20.42 -20.41 12.26
CA GLU A 199 -19.11 -19.84 12.57
C GLU A 199 -18.54 -20.36 13.90
N GLU A 200 -19.31 -20.29 14.98
CA GLU A 200 -18.91 -20.77 16.30
C GLU A 200 -18.52 -22.25 16.29
N GLU A 201 -19.33 -23.11 15.65
CA GLU A 201 -19.10 -24.55 15.63
C GLU A 201 -17.90 -24.93 14.74
N LEU A 202 -17.71 -24.23 13.62
CA LEU A 202 -16.55 -24.41 12.75
C LEU A 202 -15.26 -23.98 13.44
N ASP A 203 -15.30 -22.90 14.22
CA ASP A 203 -14.15 -22.44 14.99
C ASP A 203 -13.79 -23.40 16.11
N ILE A 204 -14.77 -23.98 16.82
CA ILE A 204 -14.51 -25.03 17.82
C ILE A 204 -13.86 -26.26 17.18
N ASN A 205 -14.42 -26.74 16.07
CA ASN A 205 -13.86 -27.88 15.34
C ASN A 205 -12.47 -27.57 14.75
N ARG A 206 -12.26 -26.36 14.20
CA ARG A 206 -10.94 -25.88 13.78
C ARG A 206 -9.96 -25.82 14.93
N GLN A 207 -10.35 -25.28 16.09
CA GLN A 207 -9.47 -25.20 17.26
C GLN A 207 -9.06 -26.58 17.77
N MET A 208 -9.95 -27.57 17.70
CA MET A 208 -9.60 -28.96 17.99
C MET A 208 -8.55 -29.50 17.01
N ILE A 209 -8.74 -29.27 15.71
CA ILE A 209 -7.79 -29.65 14.65
C ILE A 209 -6.44 -28.92 14.83
N TYR A 210 -6.45 -27.62 15.07
CA TYR A 210 -5.26 -26.78 15.29
C TYR A 210 -4.56 -27.04 16.63
N LYS A 211 -5.26 -27.40 17.72
CA LYS A 211 -4.63 -27.77 19.01
C LYS A 211 -3.78 -29.03 18.86
N VAL A 212 -4.19 -29.96 18.00
CA VAL A 212 -3.42 -31.18 17.72
C VAL A 212 -2.10 -30.83 17.01
N GLU A 213 -2.10 -29.88 16.07
CA GLU A 213 -0.87 -29.44 15.38
C GLU A 213 0.03 -28.53 16.23
N ARG A 214 -0.54 -27.61 17.02
CA ARG A 214 0.25 -26.70 17.88
C ARG A 214 0.97 -27.38 19.04
N ARG A 215 0.64 -28.62 19.40
CA ARG A 215 1.48 -29.41 20.33
C ARG A 215 2.92 -29.57 19.81
N LYS A 216 3.21 -29.30 18.54
CA LYS A 216 4.58 -29.25 17.98
C LYS A 216 5.25 -27.87 17.99
N THR A 217 4.59 -26.78 18.37
CA THR A 217 5.18 -25.43 18.30
C THR A 217 5.16 -24.75 19.68
N ARG A 218 6.38 -24.48 20.18
CA ARG A 218 6.70 -23.90 21.49
C ARG A 218 5.70 -22.83 21.96
N GLN A 219 5.13 -23.06 23.14
CA GLN A 219 4.49 -22.05 23.98
C GLN A 219 5.51 -20.92 24.25
N LEU A 220 5.29 -19.75 23.66
CA LEU A 220 5.96 -18.53 24.09
C LEU A 220 5.31 -18.09 25.40
N LYS A 221 6.04 -18.29 26.50
CA LYS A 221 5.73 -17.68 27.81
C LYS A 221 5.70 -16.17 27.62
N ILE A 222 4.52 -15.57 27.71
CA ILE A 222 4.38 -14.13 27.90
C ILE A 222 4.55 -13.91 29.40
N GLU A 223 5.79 -13.71 29.83
CA GLU A 223 6.05 -13.25 31.20
C GLU A 223 5.59 -11.80 31.31
N LYS A 224 4.62 -11.56 32.18
CA LYS A 224 4.18 -10.23 32.57
C LYS A 224 5.34 -9.61 33.35
N ILE A 225 6.00 -8.60 32.76
CA ILE A 225 7.16 -7.96 33.37
C ILE A 225 6.68 -7.06 34.51
N GLU A 226 6.73 -7.57 35.73
CA GLU A 226 6.58 -6.78 36.95
C GLU A 226 7.95 -6.19 37.31
N GLY A 227 8.22 -4.99 36.83
CA GLY A 227 9.45 -4.26 37.13
C GLY A 227 9.17 -2.82 37.54
N CYS A 228 9.72 -2.41 38.68
CA CYS A 228 9.62 -1.07 39.28
C CYS A 228 10.32 0.05 38.49
N PHE A 229 10.93 -0.26 37.33
CA PHE A 229 11.44 0.77 36.42
C PHE A 229 10.27 1.54 35.82
N SER A 230 10.29 2.87 35.91
CA SER A 230 9.25 3.74 35.34
C SER A 230 8.88 3.25 33.94
N ILE A 231 7.61 2.88 33.77
CA ILE A 231 6.99 2.35 32.55
C ILE A 231 7.49 3.08 31.29
N PHE A 232 7.80 4.37 31.43
CA PHE A 232 8.48 5.20 30.43
C PHE A 232 9.75 4.58 29.83
N PHE A 233 10.72 4.13 30.63
CA PHE A 233 11.98 3.57 30.13
C PHE A 233 11.79 2.21 29.46
N GLN A 234 10.82 1.42 29.93
CA GLN A 234 10.46 0.16 29.30
C GLN A 234 9.85 0.40 27.91
N HIS A 235 8.94 1.37 27.77
CA HIS A 235 8.41 1.78 26.47
C HIS A 235 9.49 2.37 25.56
N LEU A 236 10.38 3.21 26.08
CA LEU A 236 11.48 3.79 25.32
C LEU A 236 12.41 2.70 24.76
N PHE A 237 12.78 1.72 25.59
CA PHE A 237 13.60 0.59 25.18
C PHE A 237 12.87 -0.28 24.13
N ALA A 238 11.58 -0.55 24.32
CA ALA A 238 10.78 -1.31 23.36
C ALA A 238 10.66 -0.58 22.00
N LEU A 239 10.50 0.75 22.01
CA LEU A 239 10.48 1.57 20.79
C LEU A 239 11.83 1.56 20.08
N MET A 240 12.94 1.68 20.82
CA MET A 240 14.28 1.57 20.25
C MET A 240 14.54 0.19 19.67
N GLN A 241 14.12 -0.87 20.36
CA GLN A 241 14.25 -2.24 19.87
C GLN A 241 13.38 -2.48 18.62
N LYS A 242 12.15 -1.93 18.57
CA LYS A 242 11.30 -1.97 17.37
C LYS A 242 11.97 -1.24 16.21
N ARG A 243 12.49 -0.03 16.45
CA ARG A 243 13.20 0.77 15.43
C ARG A 243 14.42 0.01 14.90
N PHE A 244 15.21 -0.60 15.78
CA PHE A 244 16.35 -1.42 15.38
C PHE A 244 15.95 -2.66 14.57
N ARG A 245 14.86 -3.35 14.94
CA ARG A 245 14.36 -4.50 14.16
C ARG A 245 13.85 -4.10 12.77
N ILE A 246 13.19 -2.94 12.65
CA ILE A 246 12.74 -2.40 11.35
C ILE A 246 13.95 -2.05 10.49
N ILE A 247 14.92 -1.33 11.07
CA ILE A 247 16.18 -0.97 10.40
C ILE A 247 16.94 -2.21 9.91
N ARG A 248 17.03 -3.26 10.74
CA ARG A 248 17.72 -4.51 10.36
C ARG A 248 16.99 -5.27 9.24
N ARG A 249 15.67 -5.11 9.11
CA ARG A 249 14.88 -5.75 8.04
C ARG A 249 14.93 -4.98 6.74
N ASP A 250 15.00 -3.65 6.80
CA ASP A 250 15.11 -2.79 5.62
C ASP A 250 16.54 -2.31 5.39
N THR A 251 17.42 -3.26 5.05
CA THR A 251 18.83 -2.96 4.74
C THR A 251 18.99 -2.08 3.51
N ARG A 252 18.05 -2.15 2.56
CA ARG A 252 18.05 -1.32 1.34
C ARG A 252 17.71 0.14 1.67
N GLY A 253 16.67 0.36 2.48
CA GLY A 253 16.32 1.70 2.97
C GLY A 253 17.47 2.34 3.75
N LEU A 254 18.09 1.62 4.68
CA LEU A 254 19.22 2.14 5.46
C LEU A 254 20.44 2.50 4.60
N ILE A 255 20.79 1.67 3.61
CA ILE A 255 21.89 1.96 2.69
C ILE A 255 21.59 3.28 1.94
N CYS A 256 20.37 3.46 1.42
CA CYS A 256 20.02 4.71 0.75
C CYS A 256 20.07 5.93 1.70
N GLU A 257 19.53 5.80 2.91
CA GLU A 257 19.51 6.90 3.90
C GLU A 257 20.91 7.32 4.36
N ILE A 258 21.88 6.41 4.41
CA ILE A 258 23.27 6.72 4.80
C ILE A 258 24.10 7.18 3.61
N PHE A 259 24.02 6.46 2.47
CA PHE A 259 24.89 6.75 1.33
C PHE A 259 24.49 8.02 0.59
N VAL A 260 23.20 8.37 0.49
CA VAL A 260 22.77 9.57 -0.24
C VAL A 260 23.33 10.86 0.38
N PRO A 261 23.20 11.12 1.69
CA PRO A 261 23.81 12.29 2.31
C PRO A 261 25.33 12.32 2.17
N ILE A 262 26.00 11.17 2.32
CA ILE A 262 27.45 11.07 2.17
C ILE A 262 27.87 11.45 0.74
N LEU A 263 27.17 10.94 -0.27
CA LEU A 263 27.46 11.22 -1.67
C LEU A 263 27.22 12.70 -1.99
N VAL A 264 26.15 13.31 -1.45
CA VAL A 264 25.88 14.75 -1.55
C VAL A 264 27.02 15.56 -0.94
N VAL A 265 27.48 15.22 0.27
CA VAL A 265 28.59 15.93 0.93
C VAL A 265 29.90 15.79 0.13
N ILE A 266 30.23 14.59 -0.34
CA ILE A 266 31.42 14.35 -1.18
C ILE A 266 31.35 15.17 -2.46
N SER A 267 30.19 15.21 -3.12
CA SER A 267 29.99 16.01 -4.34
C SER A 267 30.17 17.51 -4.09
N GLY A 268 29.65 18.02 -2.97
CA GLY A 268 29.83 19.43 -2.57
C GLY A 268 31.30 19.77 -2.31
N LEU A 269 32.02 18.90 -1.60
CA LEU A 269 33.46 19.08 -1.36
C LEU A 269 34.26 19.01 -2.67
N ALA A 270 33.93 18.09 -3.58
CA ALA A 270 34.58 18.00 -4.88
C ALA A 270 34.41 19.29 -5.68
N ILE A 271 33.21 19.88 -5.69
CA ILE A 271 32.96 21.19 -6.34
C ILE A 271 33.81 22.29 -5.69
N MET A 272 33.97 22.30 -4.36
CA MET A 272 34.81 23.29 -3.67
C MET A 272 36.30 23.16 -3.99
N THR A 273 36.80 21.95 -4.25
CA THR A 273 38.21 21.75 -4.65
C THR A 273 38.54 22.26 -6.04
N VAL A 274 37.52 22.53 -6.86
CA VAL A 274 37.74 23.12 -8.18
C VAL A 274 38.15 24.58 -7.98
N LYS A 275 39.44 24.85 -8.20
CA LYS A 275 39.97 26.21 -8.22
C LYS A 275 39.32 26.99 -9.35
N TRP A 276 38.46 27.93 -8.98
CA TRP A 276 38.11 29.04 -9.85
C TRP A 276 39.39 29.84 -10.10
N VAL A 277 39.72 30.05 -11.38
CA VAL A 277 40.80 30.98 -11.75
C VAL A 277 40.42 32.33 -11.14
N LYS A 278 41.17 32.74 -10.12
CA LYS A 278 41.08 34.07 -9.51
C LYS A 278 41.79 35.05 -10.43
N ASP A 279 41.16 36.17 -10.74
CA ASP A 279 41.56 37.19 -11.71
C ASP A 279 42.82 38.02 -11.35
N ASP A 280 43.78 37.48 -10.58
CA ASP A 280 44.86 38.29 -9.99
C ASP A 280 46.28 38.04 -10.53
N GLU A 281 46.47 37.26 -11.60
CA GLU A 281 47.78 37.16 -12.26
C GLU A 281 47.72 37.67 -13.70
N ILE A 282 48.29 38.86 -13.92
CA ILE A 282 48.59 39.39 -15.25
C ILE A 282 49.64 38.48 -15.89
N ALA A 283 49.22 37.57 -16.76
CA ALA A 283 50.13 36.76 -17.55
C ALA A 283 50.67 37.60 -18.72
N ILE A 284 51.91 38.06 -18.63
CA ILE A 284 52.63 38.70 -19.75
C ILE A 284 53.11 37.57 -20.67
N ILE A 285 52.45 37.38 -21.82
CA ILE A 285 52.82 36.35 -22.79
C ILE A 285 53.81 36.95 -23.80
N THR A 286 55.02 36.41 -23.87
CA THR A 286 56.01 36.76 -24.92
C THR A 286 55.94 35.78 -26.10
N PRO A 287 56.06 36.25 -27.37
CA PRO A 287 55.77 35.46 -28.58
C PRO A 287 56.69 34.24 -28.78
N GLN A 288 57.84 34.19 -28.13
CA GLN A 288 58.78 33.07 -28.24
C GLN A 288 58.33 31.80 -27.49
N SER A 289 57.25 31.86 -26.70
CA SER A 289 56.72 30.70 -25.96
C SER A 289 55.57 29.97 -26.68
N MET A 290 55.14 30.46 -27.84
CA MET A 290 54.09 29.82 -28.65
C MET A 290 54.71 29.06 -29.83
N TYR A 291 54.76 27.72 -29.70
CA TYR A 291 54.86 26.73 -30.79
C TYR A 291 56.14 26.76 -31.65
N VAL A 292 57.19 26.10 -31.14
CA VAL A 292 58.19 25.46 -32.02
C VAL A 292 57.78 23.99 -32.19
N ASP A 293 57.77 23.54 -33.44
CA ASP A 293 57.53 22.16 -33.89
C ASP A 293 56.08 21.64 -33.86
N GLN A 294 55.31 22.05 -34.87
CA GLN A 294 54.69 21.09 -35.80
C GLN A 294 54.19 21.84 -37.04
N LYS A 295 54.65 21.38 -38.23
CA LYS A 295 54.16 21.82 -39.55
C LYS A 295 52.63 21.66 -39.61
N LEU A 296 51.90 22.76 -39.45
CA LEU A 296 50.49 22.85 -39.83
C LEU A 296 50.41 22.81 -41.37
N GLN A 297 50.11 21.64 -41.92
CA GLN A 297 49.67 21.53 -43.32
C GLN A 297 48.23 22.05 -43.42
N LEU A 298 48.07 23.28 -43.89
CA LEU A 298 46.79 23.88 -44.25
C LEU A 298 46.43 23.47 -45.69
N PHE A 299 45.36 22.70 -45.86
CA PHE A 299 44.75 22.46 -47.16
C PHE A 299 43.82 23.62 -47.51
N TRP A 300 44.10 24.26 -48.64
CA TRP A 300 43.36 25.39 -49.21
C TRP A 300 42.46 24.89 -50.33
N GLY A 301 41.20 25.31 -50.33
CA GLY A 301 40.23 25.00 -51.39
C GLY A 301 39.47 26.24 -51.81
N GLY A 302 39.67 26.67 -53.06
CA GLY A 302 38.80 27.60 -53.77
C GLY A 302 39.42 28.97 -54.05
N ASP A 303 39.79 29.18 -55.32
CA ASP A 303 40.26 30.43 -55.91
C ASP A 303 39.31 31.62 -55.66
N GLN A 304 39.82 32.67 -55.02
CA GLN A 304 39.91 34.06 -55.53
C GLN A 304 40.02 35.05 -54.35
N ALA A 305 41.06 35.90 -54.43
CA ALA A 305 41.29 37.16 -53.72
C ALA A 305 41.50 37.10 -52.18
N GLY A 306 42.71 37.50 -51.77
CA GLY A 306 43.15 37.59 -50.38
C GLY A 306 42.26 38.48 -49.51
N LEU A 307 41.99 37.98 -48.31
CA LEU A 307 41.38 38.72 -47.21
C LEU A 307 42.10 38.35 -45.89
N ASP A 308 42.33 39.39 -45.12
CA ASP A 308 43.29 39.54 -44.03
C ASP A 308 42.92 38.73 -42.77
N LEU A 309 43.93 38.14 -42.11
CA LEU A 309 43.82 37.32 -40.88
C LEU A 309 43.12 38.04 -39.70
N MET A 310 42.97 39.36 -39.79
CA MET A 310 42.36 40.23 -38.78
C MET A 310 40.83 40.07 -38.65
N GLN A 311 40.13 39.48 -39.63
CA GLN A 311 38.68 39.25 -39.52
C GLN A 311 38.32 37.94 -38.80
N TYR A 312 39.24 36.98 -38.67
CA TYR A 312 38.94 35.69 -38.06
C TYR A 312 38.98 35.74 -36.52
N PHE A 313 39.78 36.64 -35.95
CA PHE A 313 39.90 36.81 -34.50
C PHE A 313 38.95 37.85 -33.89
N SER A 314 38.25 38.66 -34.70
CA SER A 314 37.22 39.58 -34.21
C SER A 314 35.88 38.89 -33.89
N ALA A 315 35.74 37.60 -34.22
CA ALA A 315 34.55 36.79 -33.94
C ALA A 315 34.67 35.91 -32.68
N SER A 316 35.75 36.02 -31.90
CA SER A 316 35.92 35.32 -30.61
C SER A 316 36.38 36.30 -29.54
N GLU A 317 35.53 36.49 -28.52
CA GLU A 317 35.59 37.24 -27.23
C GLU A 317 36.95 37.76 -26.68
N TRP A 318 37.80 38.34 -27.51
CA TRP A 318 39.08 38.97 -27.14
C TRP A 318 39.25 40.26 -27.95
N SER A 319 39.39 41.40 -27.28
CA SER A 319 39.75 42.67 -27.93
C SER A 319 41.26 42.87 -27.86
N VAL A 320 41.90 43.08 -29.01
CA VAL A 320 43.32 43.43 -29.11
C VAL A 320 43.43 44.94 -29.26
N GLU A 321 43.93 45.65 -28.24
CA GLU A 321 44.27 47.07 -28.35
C GLU A 321 45.78 47.27 -28.56
N LYS A 322 46.13 48.15 -29.49
CA LYS A 322 47.51 48.45 -29.89
C LYS A 322 47.97 49.73 -29.19
N LEU A 323 49.04 49.65 -28.40
CA LEU A 323 49.61 50.80 -27.69
C LEU A 323 50.52 51.61 -28.63
N SER A 324 50.03 52.73 -29.17
CA SER A 324 50.70 54.05 -29.16
C SER A 324 50.19 54.99 -30.26
N SER A 325 49.96 56.27 -29.90
CA SER A 325 50.71 57.40 -30.46
C SER A 325 50.29 58.72 -29.78
N ASN A 326 51.04 59.13 -28.75
CA ASN A 326 51.51 60.51 -28.65
C ASN A 326 53.02 60.39 -28.61
N LEU A 327 53.68 60.64 -29.74
CA LEU A 327 55.01 61.27 -29.88
C LEU A 327 55.55 61.03 -31.30
N GLU A 328 55.96 62.14 -31.90
CA GLU A 328 56.51 62.27 -33.24
C GLU A 328 57.89 61.60 -33.35
N LYS A 329 58.18 61.08 -34.55
CA LYS A 329 59.52 60.82 -35.12
C LYS A 329 60.57 60.19 -34.19
N ALA A 330 60.72 58.87 -34.28
CA ALA A 330 62.04 58.22 -34.27
C ALA A 330 61.88 56.75 -34.70
N ASP A 331 62.58 56.40 -35.77
CA ASP A 331 63.29 55.15 -36.06
C ASP A 331 62.69 53.77 -35.73
N GLN A 332 62.85 52.89 -36.70
CA GLN A 332 62.59 51.46 -36.65
C GLN A 332 63.34 50.79 -35.50
N GLU A 333 62.65 50.50 -34.41
CA GLU A 333 62.84 49.36 -33.49
C GLU A 333 61.85 49.56 -32.32
N TYR A 334 61.27 48.47 -31.80
CA TYR A 334 60.30 48.42 -30.69
C TYR A 334 58.82 48.67 -31.02
N PHE A 335 58.12 47.62 -31.43
CA PHE A 335 56.65 47.49 -31.29
C PHE A 335 56.29 46.09 -30.79
N ASP A 336 56.71 45.75 -29.58
CA ASP A 336 56.40 44.45 -28.94
C ASP A 336 55.74 44.67 -27.59
N GLN A 337 54.40 44.81 -27.58
CA GLN A 337 53.53 44.50 -26.42
C GLN A 337 52.04 44.67 -26.77
N PHE A 338 51.22 43.70 -26.37
CA PHE A 338 49.75 43.73 -26.47
C PHE A 338 49.15 43.28 -25.13
N GLU A 339 48.11 43.98 -24.64
CA GLU A 339 47.28 43.52 -23.51
C GLU A 339 46.07 42.73 -24.03
N LEU A 340 45.81 41.57 -23.44
CA LEU A 340 44.56 40.82 -23.62
C LEU A 340 43.77 40.87 -22.31
N ARG A 341 42.58 41.50 -22.32
CA ARG A 341 41.65 41.52 -21.18
C ARG A 341 40.45 40.62 -21.44
N LYS A 342 40.01 39.89 -20.41
CA LYS A 342 38.88 38.97 -20.47
C LYS A 342 37.58 39.65 -20.02
N SER A 343 36.45 39.30 -20.63
CA SER A 343 35.10 39.67 -20.16
C SER A 343 34.67 38.77 -18.98
N PRO A 344 33.80 39.25 -18.07
CA PRO A 344 33.42 38.50 -16.88
C PRO A 344 32.58 37.25 -17.24
N GLY A 345 33.03 36.06 -16.82
CA GLY A 345 32.35 34.78 -17.06
C GLY A 345 32.91 33.63 -16.19
N TRP A 346 32.09 32.59 -15.96
CA TRP A 346 32.41 31.44 -15.09
C TRP A 346 33.04 30.31 -15.93
N TYR A 347 34.32 29.99 -15.71
CA TYR A 347 35.06 28.96 -16.46
C TYR A 347 35.63 27.88 -15.54
N PHE A 348 35.60 26.62 -15.97
CA PHE A 348 36.20 25.48 -15.27
C PHE A 348 37.35 24.87 -16.09
N LEU A 349 38.47 24.59 -15.42
CA LEU A 349 39.63 23.87 -15.96
C LEU A 349 39.73 22.52 -15.22
N ILE A 350 39.51 21.41 -15.92
CA ILE A 350 39.71 20.07 -15.38
C ILE A 350 41.04 19.52 -15.92
N LYS A 351 41.97 19.16 -15.04
CA LYS A 351 43.25 18.54 -15.41
C LYS A 351 43.08 17.02 -15.39
N LEU A 352 42.87 16.42 -16.56
CA LEU A 352 42.89 14.96 -16.77
C LEU A 352 44.06 14.67 -17.71
N LEU A 353 45.05 13.93 -17.20
CA LEU A 353 46.21 13.36 -17.92
C LEU A 353 46.56 14.08 -19.23
N ASP A 354 47.36 15.13 -19.09
CA ASP A 354 48.07 15.85 -20.17
C ASP A 354 47.25 16.33 -21.39
N LEU A 355 45.94 16.54 -21.23
CA LEU A 355 45.12 17.29 -22.19
C LEU A 355 44.43 18.48 -21.50
N HIS A 356 44.71 19.70 -21.96
CA HIS A 356 43.98 20.90 -21.53
C HIS A 356 42.70 21.04 -22.37
N ILE A 357 41.54 20.64 -21.82
CA ILE A 357 40.23 20.90 -22.44
C ILE A 357 39.54 22.02 -21.66
N LEU A 358 39.24 23.13 -22.35
CA LEU A 358 38.57 24.30 -21.80
C LEU A 358 37.09 24.24 -22.22
N ILE A 359 36.19 23.95 -21.27
CA ILE A 359 34.75 23.84 -21.53
C ILE A 359 34.07 25.09 -20.99
N GLY A 360 33.66 26.00 -21.88
CA GLY A 360 32.88 27.19 -21.54
C GLY A 360 31.39 26.89 -21.43
N PHE A 361 30.78 27.23 -20.30
CA PHE A 361 29.32 27.17 -20.12
C PHE A 361 28.67 28.46 -20.67
N TYR A 362 28.45 28.53 -21.99
CA TYR A 362 27.58 29.57 -22.56
C TYR A 362 26.35 29.01 -23.31
N LYS A 363 26.07 27.70 -23.19
CA LYS A 363 24.97 27.06 -23.94
C LYS A 363 24.09 26.06 -23.18
N ILE A 364 23.93 26.20 -21.86
CA ILE A 364 22.91 25.42 -21.13
C ILE A 364 21.51 26.07 -21.18
N GLN A 365 21.41 27.36 -21.55
CA GLN A 365 20.11 27.98 -21.82
C GLN A 365 19.46 27.52 -23.14
N TYR A 366 20.24 26.93 -24.06
CA TYR A 366 19.71 26.38 -25.32
C TYR A 366 19.34 24.90 -25.24
N LEU A 367 19.86 24.14 -24.27
CA LEU A 367 19.49 22.73 -24.10
C LEU A 367 18.05 22.56 -23.55
N PHE A 368 17.53 23.55 -22.81
CA PHE A 368 16.14 23.57 -22.35
C PHE A 368 15.13 24.04 -23.40
N LYS A 369 15.58 24.70 -24.49
CA LYS A 369 14.70 25.19 -25.57
C LYS A 369 14.57 24.22 -26.75
N VAL A 370 15.49 23.26 -26.89
CA VAL A 370 15.45 22.23 -27.95
C VAL A 370 14.61 21.01 -27.54
N LEU A 371 14.45 20.73 -26.24
CA LEU A 371 13.55 19.67 -25.75
C LEU A 371 12.07 20.05 -25.76
N HIS A 372 11.72 21.33 -25.91
CA HIS A 372 10.32 21.78 -26.00
C HIS A 372 9.79 21.90 -27.45
N PHE A 373 10.63 21.65 -28.45
CA PHE A 373 10.27 21.74 -29.88
C PHE A 373 10.08 20.39 -30.58
N TYR A 374 10.25 19.27 -29.87
CA TYR A 374 10.06 17.91 -30.42
C TYR A 374 8.83 17.17 -29.87
N GLN A 375 7.87 17.88 -29.27
CA GLN A 375 6.63 17.27 -28.76
C GLN A 375 5.34 18.07 -29.04
N ILE A 376 5.33 18.89 -30.10
CA ILE A 376 4.08 19.31 -30.77
C ILE A 376 4.31 19.28 -32.29
N LYS A 377 4.07 18.13 -32.89
CA LYS A 377 3.31 17.97 -34.13
C LYS A 377 2.67 16.60 -34.15
#